data_AF-A0A2A5IVP3-F1
#
_entry.id   AF-A0A2A5IVP3-F1
#
_cell.length_a   1.000
_cell.length_b   1.000
_cell.length_c   1.000
_cell.angle_alpha   90.00
_cell.angle_beta   90.00
_cell.angle_gamma   90.00
#
_symmetry.space_group_name_H-M   'P 1'
#
loop_
_entity.id
_entity.type
_entity.pdbx_description
1 polymer ?
#
loop_
_entity_poly.entity_id
_entity_poly.type
_entity_poly.pdbx_seq_one_letter_code
_entity_poly.pdbx_strand_id
1 'polypeptide(L)'
;MFKHMEDKQHEFILILAGYSKEMDYFLSLNPGLQSRFPINIDFPDYTVDQLMDISKRMMADREYVFTQEAEWKLRDYLMHIKSTTSPAKFSNGRFVRNTIEKAIRTQAMRLLLVDHYDKKDLLTIKSHDLQMKEDTPS
;
A
#
# COMPACT_ATOMS: atom_id res chain seq x y z
N MET A 1 15.79 -22.73 -18.92
CA MET A 1 15.18 -22.47 -17.60
C MET A 1 14.61 -23.74 -16.98
N PHE A 2 13.71 -24.47 -17.66
CA PHE A 2 13.12 -25.73 -17.16
C PHE A 2 14.13 -26.80 -16.69
N LYS A 3 15.18 -27.06 -17.47
CA LYS A 3 16.20 -28.07 -17.13
C LYS A 3 16.98 -27.74 -15.84
N HIS A 4 17.22 -26.45 -15.58
CA HIS A 4 17.89 -26.00 -14.36
C HIS A 4 17.01 -26.11 -13.10
N MET A 5 15.67 -26.06 -13.24
CA MET A 5 14.77 -26.26 -12.10
C MET A 5 14.72 -27.71 -11.62
N GLU A 6 15.10 -28.64 -12.49
CA GLU A 6 15.14 -30.07 -12.19
C GLU A 6 16.51 -30.48 -11.65
N ASP A 7 17.59 -29.94 -12.22
CA ASP A 7 18.97 -30.31 -11.87
C ASP A 7 19.47 -29.72 -10.52
N LYS A 8 18.80 -28.71 -9.94
CA LYS A 8 19.29 -27.96 -8.76
C LYS A 8 18.25 -27.72 -7.66
N GLN A 9 17.32 -28.66 -7.46
CA GLN A 9 16.19 -28.52 -6.50
C GLN A 9 16.55 -28.11 -5.06
N HIS A 10 17.82 -28.20 -4.63
CA HIS A 10 18.25 -27.87 -3.26
C HIS A 10 19.19 -26.66 -3.17
N GLU A 11 19.50 -25.98 -4.28
CA GLU A 11 20.47 -24.87 -4.30
C GLU A 11 19.83 -23.49 -4.54
N PHE A 12 18.55 -23.41 -4.90
CA PHE A 12 17.89 -22.14 -5.16
C PHE A 12 16.39 -22.17 -4.84
N ILE A 13 15.85 -21.02 -4.43
CA ILE A 13 14.42 -20.80 -4.24
C ILE A 13 13.94 -19.86 -5.35
N LEU A 14 12.88 -20.25 -6.06
CA LEU A 14 12.20 -19.40 -7.04
C LEU A 14 10.83 -18.98 -6.49
N ILE A 15 10.61 -17.68 -6.35
CA ILE A 15 9.33 -17.10 -5.96
C ILE A 15 8.74 -16.38 -7.17
N LEU A 16 7.56 -16.81 -7.59
CA LEU A 16 6.76 -16.09 -8.58
C LEU A 16 5.74 -15.23 -7.86
N ALA A 17 5.55 -13.99 -8.29
CA ALA A 17 4.58 -13.06 -7.73
C ALA A 17 3.89 -12.30 -8.86
N GLY A 18 2.56 -12.22 -8.77
CA GLY A 18 1.72 -11.59 -9.77
C GLY A 18 0.26 -11.61 -9.33
N TYR A 19 -0.60 -11.00 -10.13
CA TYR A 19 -2.05 -11.07 -9.91
C TYR A 19 -2.56 -12.49 -10.17
N SER A 20 -3.54 -12.93 -9.37
CA SER A 20 -4.00 -14.32 -9.34
C SER A 20 -4.42 -14.84 -10.72
N LYS A 21 -5.19 -14.07 -11.52
CA LYS A 21 -5.63 -14.50 -12.85
C LYS A 21 -4.48 -14.68 -13.84
N GLU A 22 -3.52 -13.76 -13.79
CA GLU A 22 -2.33 -13.76 -14.63
C GLU A 22 -1.40 -14.92 -14.25
N MET A 23 -1.32 -15.24 -12.95
CA MET A 23 -0.59 -16.41 -12.45
C MET A 23 -1.27 -17.72 -12.84
N ASP A 24 -2.61 -17.81 -12.73
CA ASP A 24 -3.37 -18.98 -13.18
C ASP A 24 -3.19 -19.21 -14.67
N TYR A 25 -3.29 -18.14 -15.47
CA TYR A 25 -3.00 -18.20 -16.91
C TYR A 25 -1.58 -18.67 -17.18
N PHE A 26 -0.58 -18.08 -16.51
CA PHE A 26 0.82 -18.46 -16.66
C PHE A 26 1.08 -19.94 -16.33
N LEU A 27 0.53 -20.44 -15.22
CA LEU A 27 0.66 -21.83 -14.81
C LEU A 27 -0.04 -22.79 -15.77
N SER A 28 -1.13 -22.36 -16.41
CA SER A 28 -1.86 -23.15 -17.41
C SER A 28 -1.11 -23.35 -18.73
N LEU A 29 -0.13 -22.50 -19.05
CA LEU A 29 0.63 -22.56 -20.31
C LEU A 29 1.49 -23.83 -20.43
N ASN A 30 1.82 -24.48 -19.31
CA ASN A 30 2.58 -25.72 -19.33
C ASN A 30 2.20 -26.58 -18.10
N PRO A 31 1.55 -27.74 -18.26
CA PRO A 31 1.09 -28.57 -17.13
C PRO A 31 2.21 -28.94 -16.15
N GLY A 32 3.45 -29.06 -16.65
CA GLY A 32 4.63 -29.32 -15.82
C GLY A 32 5.11 -28.14 -14.96
N LEU A 33 4.55 -26.94 -15.12
CA LEU A 33 4.79 -25.80 -14.21
C LEU A 33 3.95 -25.95 -12.95
N GLN A 34 2.68 -26.31 -13.08
CA GLN A 34 1.75 -26.36 -11.96
C GLN A 34 2.23 -27.33 -10.87
N SER A 35 2.79 -28.48 -11.25
CA SER A 35 3.39 -29.44 -10.31
C SER A 35 4.69 -28.96 -9.64
N ARG A 36 5.39 -27.98 -10.23
CA ARG A 36 6.64 -27.40 -9.69
C ARG A 36 6.41 -26.26 -8.70
N PHE A 37 5.19 -25.75 -8.60
CA PHE A 37 4.79 -24.72 -7.63
C PHE A 37 3.71 -25.25 -6.67
N PRO A 38 4.05 -26.20 -5.78
CA PRO A 38 3.08 -26.81 -4.85
C PRO A 38 2.60 -25.86 -3.75
N ILE A 39 3.33 -24.77 -3.50
CA ILE A 39 2.99 -23.76 -2.49
C ILE A 39 2.38 -22.57 -3.23
N ASN A 40 1.09 -22.34 -3.01
CA ASN A 40 0.41 -21.11 -3.41
C ASN A 40 0.03 -20.31 -2.16
N ILE A 41 0.30 -19.01 -2.18
CA ILE A 41 -0.03 -18.08 -1.09
C ILE A 41 -0.79 -16.91 -1.71
N ASP A 42 -2.06 -16.81 -1.35
CA ASP A 42 -2.91 -15.70 -1.77
C ASP A 42 -2.81 -14.55 -0.78
N PHE A 43 -2.56 -13.34 -1.30
CA PHE A 43 -2.55 -12.11 -0.51
C PHE A 43 -3.83 -11.31 -0.80
N PRO A 44 -4.85 -11.41 0.08
CA PRO A 44 -6.08 -10.65 -0.12
C PRO A 44 -5.84 -9.15 0.07
N ASP A 45 -6.72 -8.34 -0.54
CA ASP A 45 -6.72 -6.91 -0.30
C ASP A 45 -6.98 -6.59 1.17
N TYR A 46 -6.32 -5.54 1.66
CA TYR A 46 -6.55 -5.07 3.01
C TYR A 46 -7.92 -4.41 3.16
N THR A 47 -8.57 -4.62 4.29
CA THR A 47 -9.76 -3.87 4.69
C THR A 47 -9.41 -2.41 5.00
N VAL A 48 -10.41 -1.53 5.06
CA VAL A 48 -10.16 -0.12 5.44
C VAL A 48 -9.50 -0.03 6.81
N ASP A 49 -9.94 -0.84 7.78
CA ASP A 49 -9.36 -0.80 9.12
C ASP A 49 -7.90 -1.28 9.12
N GLN A 50 -7.57 -2.31 8.32
CA GLN A 50 -6.17 -2.72 8.14
C GLN A 50 -5.32 -1.64 7.45
N LEU A 51 -5.86 -0.92 6.48
CA LEU A 51 -5.17 0.21 5.85
C LEU A 51 -4.96 1.37 6.83
N MET A 52 -5.90 1.59 7.75
CA MET A 52 -5.74 2.55 8.86
C MET A 52 -4.67 2.10 9.86
N ASP A 53 -4.56 0.80 10.15
CA ASP A 53 -3.49 0.29 11.00
C ASP A 53 -2.11 0.44 10.34
N ILE A 54 -2.03 0.17 9.04
CA ILE A 54 -0.83 0.39 8.24
C ILE A 54 -0.46 1.87 8.25
N SER A 55 -1.43 2.78 8.08
CA SER A 55 -1.15 4.22 8.07
C SER A 55 -0.65 4.71 9.42
N LYS A 56 -1.24 4.25 10.53
CA LYS A 56 -0.81 4.56 11.90
C LYS A 56 0.61 4.07 12.18
N ARG A 57 0.95 2.85 11.74
CA ARG A 57 2.32 2.31 11.86
C ARG A 57 3.32 3.16 11.06
N MET A 58 3.02 3.46 9.80
CA MET A 58 3.91 4.28 8.95
C MET A 58 4.15 5.69 9.52
N MET A 59 3.15 6.27 10.17
CA MET A 59 3.25 7.56 10.86
C MET A 59 4.11 7.45 12.11
N ALA A 60 3.85 6.44 12.95
CA ALA A 60 4.61 6.19 14.18
C ALA A 60 6.10 5.93 13.89
N ASP A 61 6.43 5.16 12.85
CA ASP A 61 7.81 4.91 12.42
C ASP A 61 8.57 6.19 12.03
N ARG A 62 7.84 7.27 11.71
CA ARG A 62 8.38 8.59 11.34
C ARG A 62 8.15 9.64 12.43
N GLU A 63 7.68 9.23 13.61
CA GLU A 63 7.34 10.10 14.74
C GLU A 63 6.21 11.12 14.48
N TYR A 64 5.39 10.90 13.45
CA TYR A 64 4.22 11.72 13.18
C TYR A 64 2.96 11.17 13.85
N VAL A 65 2.03 12.07 14.13
CA VAL A 65 0.67 11.75 14.59
C VAL A 65 -0.37 12.45 13.73
N PHE A 66 -1.54 11.83 13.58
CA PHE A 66 -2.70 12.49 12.97
C PHE A 66 -3.50 13.25 14.03
N THR A 67 -4.15 14.35 13.63
CA THR A 67 -5.31 14.83 14.39
C THR A 67 -6.49 13.90 14.18
N GLN A 68 -7.47 13.94 15.09
CA GLN A 68 -8.67 13.10 14.99
C GLN A 68 -9.43 13.35 13.68
N GLU A 69 -9.52 14.60 13.23
CA GLU A 69 -10.15 14.97 11.97
C GLU A 69 -9.37 14.45 10.75
N ALA A 70 -8.05 14.36 10.85
CA ALA A 70 -7.21 13.78 9.82
C ALA A 70 -7.43 12.26 9.71
N GLU A 71 -7.53 11.57 10.85
CA GLU A 71 -7.86 10.13 10.87
C GLU A 71 -9.22 9.86 10.23
N TRP A 72 -10.25 10.63 10.60
CA TRP A 72 -11.59 10.48 10.01
C TRP A 72 -11.58 10.73 8.51
N LYS A 73 -10.96 11.84 8.07
CA LYS A 73 -10.86 12.16 6.65
C LYS A 73 -10.12 11.09 5.84
N LEU A 74 -9.04 10.53 6.39
CA LEU A 74 -8.31 9.43 5.74
C LEU A 74 -9.19 8.17 5.63
N ARG A 75 -9.92 7.83 6.71
CA ARG A 75 -10.80 6.67 6.72
C ARG A 75 -11.91 6.79 5.69
N ASP A 76 -12.59 7.93 5.63
CA ASP A 76 -13.65 8.20 4.65
C ASP A 76 -13.13 8.12 3.22
N TYR A 77 -11.92 8.65 2.98
CA TYR A 77 -11.28 8.57 1.68
C TYR A 77 -10.94 7.13 1.28
N LEU A 78 -10.39 6.33 2.21
CA LEU A 78 -10.12 4.91 1.97
C LEU A 78 -11.40 4.11 1.70
N MET A 79 -12.49 4.40 2.40
CA MET A 79 -13.81 3.81 2.13
C MET A 79 -14.30 4.15 0.73
N HIS A 80 -14.20 5.42 0.34
CA HIS A 80 -14.61 5.88 -0.98
C HIS A 80 -13.78 5.25 -2.10
N ILE A 81 -12.45 5.25 -1.99
CA ILE A 81 -11.59 4.67 -3.02
C ILE A 81 -11.77 3.15 -3.14
N LYS A 82 -11.92 2.42 -2.01
CA LYS A 82 -12.21 0.98 -2.07
C LYS A 82 -13.58 0.66 -2.66
N SER A 83 -14.59 1.53 -2.54
CA SER A 83 -15.91 1.29 -3.13
C SER A 83 -15.99 1.66 -4.61
N THR A 84 -15.11 2.56 -5.08
CA THR A 84 -15.12 3.07 -6.46
C THR A 84 -14.05 2.45 -7.35
N THR A 85 -13.00 1.86 -6.76
CA THR A 85 -11.89 1.24 -7.50
C THR A 85 -12.07 -0.27 -7.53
N SER A 86 -11.83 -0.88 -8.69
CA SER A 86 -11.71 -2.34 -8.79
C SER A 86 -10.57 -2.86 -7.88
N PRO A 87 -10.78 -3.96 -7.13
CA PRO A 87 -9.75 -4.60 -6.31
C PRO A 87 -8.41 -4.78 -7.05
N ALA A 88 -8.47 -5.21 -8.31
CA ALA A 88 -7.28 -5.45 -9.15
C ALA A 88 -6.42 -4.20 -9.43
N LYS A 89 -6.96 -2.99 -9.23
CA LYS A 89 -6.25 -1.72 -9.43
C LYS A 89 -5.84 -1.04 -8.13
N PHE A 90 -6.31 -1.52 -6.98
CA PHE A 90 -6.02 -0.87 -5.71
C PHE A 90 -4.70 -1.36 -5.13
N SER A 91 -3.66 -0.53 -5.21
CA SER A 91 -2.30 -0.89 -4.79
C SER A 91 -2.05 -0.94 -3.26
N ASN A 92 -3.12 -1.01 -2.46
CA ASN A 92 -3.09 -1.23 -1.00
C ASN A 92 -2.04 -0.37 -0.25
N GLY A 93 -1.00 -1.02 0.27
CA GLY A 93 0.04 -0.35 1.06
C GLY A 93 0.84 0.70 0.28
N ARG A 94 0.97 0.54 -1.05
CA ARG A 94 1.59 1.57 -1.90
C ARG A 94 0.73 2.83 -1.92
N PHE A 95 -0.58 2.68 -2.04
CA PHE A 95 -1.51 3.80 -1.99
C PHE A 95 -1.39 4.56 -0.65
N VAL A 96 -1.49 3.85 0.48
CA VAL A 96 -1.35 4.44 1.82
C VAL A 96 -0.02 5.18 1.99
N ARG A 97 1.09 4.57 1.55
CA ARG A 97 2.42 5.21 1.60
C ARG A 97 2.43 6.53 0.83
N ASN A 98 1.96 6.52 -0.42
CA ASN A 98 1.94 7.70 -1.27
C ASN A 98 1.08 8.82 -0.66
N THR A 99 -0.07 8.46 -0.08
CA THR A 99 -0.95 9.41 0.63
C THR A 99 -0.24 10.05 1.82
N ILE A 100 0.45 9.26 2.65
CA ILE A 100 1.19 9.78 3.81
C ILE A 100 2.34 10.69 3.39
N GLU A 101 3.12 10.28 2.40
CA GLU A 101 4.23 11.10 1.89
C GLU A 101 3.75 12.44 1.33
N LYS A 102 2.62 12.45 0.62
CA LYS A 102 1.97 13.68 0.14
C LYS A 102 1.48 14.56 1.30
N ALA A 103 0.91 13.95 2.34
CA ALA A 103 0.46 14.65 3.54
C ALA A 103 1.62 15.33 4.27
N ILE A 104 2.74 14.61 4.46
CA ILE A 104 3.96 15.16 5.08
C ILE A 104 4.50 16.34 4.26
N ARG A 105 4.57 16.22 2.92
CA ARG A 105 4.98 17.35 2.07
C ARG A 105 4.04 18.55 2.22
N THR A 106 2.73 18.30 2.30
CA THR A 106 1.74 19.38 2.45
C THR A 106 1.87 20.05 3.81
N GLN A 107 2.08 19.28 4.88
CA GLN A 107 2.34 19.81 6.21
C GLN A 107 3.59 20.67 6.25
N ALA A 108 4.68 20.24 5.62
CA ALA A 108 5.89 21.05 5.53
C ALA A 108 5.61 22.40 4.84
N MET A 109 4.88 22.38 3.71
CA MET A 109 4.47 23.61 3.02
C MET A 109 3.55 24.49 3.89
N ARG A 110 2.63 23.90 4.67
CA ARG A 110 1.84 24.66 5.65
C ARG A 110 2.78 25.39 6.61
N LEU A 111 3.71 24.67 7.24
CA LEU A 111 4.56 25.25 8.29
C LEU A 111 5.47 26.36 7.78
N LEU A 112 5.87 26.34 6.50
CA LEU A 112 6.61 27.44 5.87
C LEU A 112 5.80 28.73 5.75
N LEU A 113 4.47 28.65 5.76
CA LEU A 113 3.57 29.81 5.61
C LEU A 113 3.09 30.37 6.96
N VAL A 114 3.46 29.74 8.07
CA VAL A 114 3.06 30.18 9.41
C VAL A 114 4.26 30.84 10.09
N ASP A 115 4.07 32.05 10.62
CA ASP A 115 5.13 32.83 11.28
C ASP A 115 5.73 32.11 12.50
N HIS A 116 4.92 31.32 13.22
CA HIS A 116 5.33 30.58 14.40
C HIS A 116 4.67 29.19 14.46
N TYR A 117 5.48 28.16 14.70
CA TYR A 117 5.04 26.79 14.98
C TYR A 117 5.89 26.20 16.11
N ASP A 118 5.33 25.22 16.82
CA ASP A 118 6.04 24.52 17.89
C ASP A 118 6.45 23.09 17.47
N LYS A 119 7.08 22.36 18.41
CA LYS A 119 7.46 20.95 18.18
C LYS A 119 6.24 20.06 17.89
N LYS A 120 5.09 20.34 18.48
CA LYS A 120 3.87 19.55 18.27
C LYS A 120 3.37 19.73 16.84
N ASP A 121 3.40 20.94 16.31
CA ASP A 121 3.04 21.22 14.92
C ASP A 121 3.95 20.52 13.89
N LEU A 122 5.24 20.36 14.21
CA LEU A 122 6.19 19.61 13.38
C LEU A 122 5.85 18.13 13.26
N LEU A 123 5.24 17.55 14.30
CA LEU A 123 4.89 16.13 14.37
C LEU A 123 3.43 15.85 14.01
N THR A 124 2.59 16.88 13.83
CA THR A 124 1.15 16.71 13.66
C THR A 124 0.69 16.95 12.23
N ILE A 125 0.13 15.91 11.61
CA ILE A 125 -0.60 15.98 10.35
C ILE A 125 -2.08 16.29 10.62
N LYS A 126 -2.56 17.42 10.10
CA LYS A 126 -3.93 17.91 10.24
C LYS A 126 -4.76 17.52 9.01
N SER A 127 -6.08 17.59 9.12
CA SER A 127 -7.00 17.15 8.05
C SER A 127 -6.78 17.86 6.71
N HIS A 128 -6.37 19.13 6.71
CA HIS A 128 -6.14 19.88 5.48
C HIS A 128 -4.81 19.51 4.79
N ASP A 129 -3.88 18.82 5.48
CA ASP A 129 -2.64 18.30 4.88
C ASP A 129 -2.93 17.10 3.98
N LEU A 130 -4.05 16.40 4.23
CA LEU A 130 -4.55 15.30 3.41
C LEU A 130 -5.25 15.86 2.15
N GLN A 131 -4.46 16.18 1.12
CA GLN A 131 -4.97 16.65 -0.17
C GLN A 131 -5.44 15.48 -1.05
N MET A 132 -6.69 15.08 -0.83
CA MET A 132 -7.37 14.03 -1.58
C MET A 132 -8.05 14.62 -2.83
N LYS A 133 -7.27 15.10 -3.80
CA LYS A 133 -7.76 15.37 -5.17
C LYS A 133 -7.45 14.16 -6.04
N GLU A 134 -8.44 13.71 -6.83
CA GLU A 134 -8.42 12.76 -7.97
C GLU A 134 -7.14 11.94 -8.24
N ASP A 135 -6.52 11.38 -7.19
CA ASP A 135 -5.47 10.38 -7.34
C ASP A 135 -6.19 9.06 -7.67
N THR A 136 -6.62 8.94 -8.92
CA THR A 136 -7.12 7.67 -9.45
C THR A 136 -5.98 6.66 -9.33
N PRO A 137 -6.20 5.48 -8.73
CA PRO A 137 -5.17 4.44 -8.71
C PRO A 137 -4.73 4.13 -10.14
N SER A 138 -3.44 4.33 -10.43
CA SER A 138 -2.81 4.00 -11.72
C SER A 138 -2.78 2.50 -11.95
#